data_AF-A0A067GLV5-F1
#
_entry.id   AF-A0A067GLV5-F1
#
_cell.length_a   1.000
_cell.length_b   1.000
_cell.length_c   1.000
_cell.angle_alpha   90.00
_cell.angle_beta   90.00
_cell.angle_gamma   90.00
#
_symmetry.space_group_name_H-M   'P 1'
#
loop_
_entity.id
_entity.type
_entity.pdbx_description
1 polymer ?
#
loop_
_entity_poly.entity_id
_entity_poly.type
_entity_poly.pdbx_seq_one_letter_code
_entity_poly.pdbx_strand_id
1 'polypeptide(L)'
;MISKSFKLETGVSFVKLSGVVENYKILQSRYEGSWRKMWLLRPRIRIDGLYVSRNTYIRAGVAEWKITNPVHIVCYYRYMRFFPSGRFIYKNSSQKIKDVAKIMNFRAAKADCVFTGHYTLSEEKVEAAVLYPGLRPTVLRIRLRLRGTTAGANNRMDLLSLVTSGMNDNEVNGHDEDILGVVEGWQDDETHNPDVPAVSHKRGLTPFVFVPFEEVETSVLNLPVEKMDYYVPG
;
A
#
# COMPACT_ATOMS: atom_id res chain seq x y z
N MET A 1 -29.73 -12.77 44.60
CA MET A 1 -29.30 -13.49 43.37
C MET A 1 -29.99 -12.79 42.20
N ILE A 2 -29.35 -11.75 41.65
CA ILE A 2 -29.93 -10.87 40.62
C ILE A 2 -29.01 -10.93 39.42
N SER A 3 -29.55 -11.38 38.29
CA SER A 3 -28.89 -11.39 36.98
C SER A 3 -28.63 -9.97 36.50
N LYS A 4 -27.42 -9.68 36.00
CA LYS A 4 -27.18 -8.55 35.10
C LYS A 4 -26.29 -8.99 33.92
N SER A 5 -26.99 -9.21 32.81
CA SER A 5 -26.73 -8.83 31.43
C SER A 5 -25.29 -8.58 30.96
N PHE A 6 -24.90 -9.43 30.00
CA PHE A 6 -24.18 -9.16 28.75
C PHE A 6 -23.62 -7.74 28.53
N LYS A 7 -22.30 -7.67 28.37
CA LYS A 7 -21.62 -6.72 27.48
C LYS A 7 -20.82 -7.49 26.45
N LEU A 8 -21.20 -7.34 25.19
CA LEU A 8 -20.38 -7.65 24.02
C LEU A 8 -19.70 -6.34 23.61
N GLU A 9 -18.41 -6.22 23.88
CA GLU A 9 -17.55 -5.21 23.24
C GLU A 9 -16.46 -5.99 22.50
N THR A 10 -16.54 -5.96 21.17
CA THR A 10 -15.68 -6.66 20.23
C THR A 10 -14.32 -5.96 20.17
N GLY A 11 -13.31 -6.59 20.77
CA GLY A 11 -11.89 -6.31 20.59
C GLY A 11 -11.19 -7.47 19.87
N VAL A 12 -10.13 -7.14 19.15
CA VAL A 12 -9.43 -7.91 18.11
C VAL A 12 -8.70 -9.17 18.63
N SER A 13 -8.52 -10.12 17.69
CA SER A 13 -7.55 -11.25 17.65
C SER A 13 -7.86 -12.55 18.41
N PHE A 14 -8.63 -13.43 17.77
CA PHE A 14 -8.46 -14.88 17.87
C PHE A 14 -8.15 -15.42 16.47
N VAL A 15 -6.88 -15.73 16.18
CA VAL A 15 -6.50 -16.48 14.98
C VAL A 15 -6.10 -17.88 15.44
N LYS A 16 -7.02 -18.87 15.29
CA LYS A 16 -6.73 -20.24 14.80
C LYS A 16 -7.85 -21.29 14.94
N LEU A 17 -8.98 -21.03 15.61
CA LEU A 17 -10.17 -21.92 15.56
C LEU A 17 -11.47 -21.20 15.15
N SER A 18 -11.61 -19.93 15.53
CA SER A 18 -12.69 -19.02 15.10
C SER A 18 -12.76 -18.85 13.58
N GLY A 19 -11.61 -18.86 12.90
CA GLY A 19 -11.52 -18.59 11.47
C GLY A 19 -12.23 -19.62 10.60
N VAL A 20 -12.26 -20.90 10.99
CA VAL A 20 -12.95 -21.95 10.21
C VAL A 20 -14.47 -21.77 10.31
N VAL A 21 -14.99 -21.61 11.53
CA VAL A 21 -16.42 -21.36 11.78
C VAL A 21 -16.88 -20.08 11.08
N GLU A 22 -16.07 -19.01 11.16
CA GLU A 22 -16.35 -17.75 10.49
C GLU A 22 -16.31 -17.88 8.96
N ASN A 23 -15.34 -18.63 8.42
CA ASN A 23 -15.31 -18.94 6.99
C ASN A 23 -16.55 -19.72 6.54
N TYR A 24 -17.05 -20.68 7.33
CA TYR A 24 -18.30 -21.38 7.02
C TYR A 24 -19.51 -20.45 7.03
N LYS A 25 -19.61 -19.53 8.00
CA LYS A 25 -20.68 -18.52 8.04
C LYS A 25 -20.63 -17.61 6.82
N ILE A 26 -19.43 -17.13 6.45
CA ILE A 26 -19.21 -16.29 5.26
C ILE A 26 -19.54 -17.05 3.99
N LEU A 27 -19.11 -18.32 3.88
CA LEU A 27 -19.39 -19.20 2.75
C LEU A 27 -20.89 -19.34 2.50
N GLN A 28 -21.66 -19.61 3.57
CA GLN A 28 -23.11 -19.76 3.45
C GLN A 28 -23.80 -18.43 3.14
N SER A 29 -23.45 -17.36 3.86
CA SER A 29 -24.13 -16.06 3.75
C SER A 29 -23.80 -15.27 2.47
N ARG A 30 -22.55 -15.30 1.99
CA ARG A 30 -22.10 -14.48 0.84
C ARG A 30 -21.84 -15.28 -0.43
N TYR A 31 -21.68 -16.60 -0.34
CA TYR A 31 -21.21 -17.42 -1.46
C TYR A 31 -22.06 -18.67 -1.72
N GLU A 32 -23.28 -18.74 -1.17
CA GLU A 32 -24.25 -19.83 -1.44
C GLU A 32 -23.70 -21.23 -1.15
N GLY A 33 -22.80 -21.36 -0.15
CA GLY A 33 -22.18 -22.65 0.16
C GLY A 33 -21.09 -23.08 -0.84
N SER A 34 -20.79 -22.28 -1.87
CA SER A 34 -19.85 -22.65 -2.93
C SER A 34 -18.42 -22.17 -2.65
N TRP A 35 -17.54 -23.12 -2.32
CA TRP A 35 -16.12 -22.85 -2.08
C TRP A 35 -15.43 -22.25 -3.31
N ARG A 36 -15.80 -22.69 -4.52
CA ARG A 36 -15.28 -22.15 -5.78
C ARG A 36 -15.65 -20.67 -5.92
N LYS A 37 -16.91 -20.32 -5.64
CA LYS A 37 -17.41 -18.93 -5.71
C LYS A 37 -16.66 -18.07 -4.69
N MET A 38 -16.51 -18.55 -3.46
CA MET A 38 -15.72 -17.88 -2.42
C MET A 38 -14.25 -17.68 -2.83
N TRP A 39 -13.60 -18.69 -3.41
CA TRP A 39 -12.20 -18.58 -3.84
C TRP A 39 -11.99 -17.51 -4.93
N LEU A 40 -12.91 -17.43 -5.89
CA LEU A 40 -12.84 -16.49 -7.02
C LEU A 40 -13.24 -15.07 -6.64
N LEU A 41 -14.23 -14.91 -5.77
CA LEU A 41 -14.83 -13.60 -5.48
C LEU A 41 -14.31 -12.95 -4.20
N ARG A 42 -13.80 -13.72 -3.23
CA ARG A 42 -13.26 -13.16 -1.99
C ARG A 42 -11.98 -12.38 -2.29
N PRO A 43 -11.93 -11.07 -1.98
CA PRO A 43 -10.72 -10.28 -2.20
C PRO A 43 -9.60 -10.77 -1.28
N ARG A 44 -8.39 -10.90 -1.83
CA ARG A 44 -7.21 -11.43 -1.13
C ARG A 44 -5.95 -10.71 -1.57
N ILE A 45 -5.23 -10.10 -0.64
CA ILE A 45 -3.93 -9.50 -0.93
C ILE A 45 -2.91 -10.62 -1.15
N ARG A 46 -2.29 -10.63 -2.33
CA ARG A 46 -1.13 -11.46 -2.63
C ARG A 46 0.11 -11.04 -1.84
N ILE A 47 0.87 -12.00 -1.35
CA ILE A 47 2.05 -11.82 -0.46
C ILE A 47 3.33 -12.44 -1.05
N ASP A 48 3.19 -13.14 -2.18
CA ASP A 48 4.20 -13.88 -2.93
C ASP A 48 4.94 -13.02 -3.96
N GLY A 49 4.96 -11.70 -3.76
CA GLY A 49 5.55 -10.77 -4.72
C GLY A 49 5.46 -9.32 -4.27
N LEU A 50 5.53 -8.40 -5.24
CA LEU A 50 5.49 -6.96 -5.03
C LEU A 50 4.35 -6.34 -5.82
N TYR A 51 3.65 -5.39 -5.20
CA TYR A 51 2.80 -4.45 -5.92
C TYR A 51 3.65 -3.27 -6.36
N VAL A 52 3.61 -2.96 -7.66
CA VAL A 52 4.45 -1.93 -8.27
C VAL A 52 3.60 -0.94 -9.05
N SER A 53 3.72 0.33 -8.70
CA SER A 53 3.12 1.44 -9.46
C SER A 53 4.23 2.19 -10.19
N ARG A 54 4.27 2.11 -11.53
CA ARG A 54 5.19 2.90 -12.37
C ARG A 54 4.58 4.27 -12.62
N ASN A 55 5.35 5.32 -12.39
CA ASN A 55 4.91 6.70 -12.58
C ASN A 55 5.94 7.47 -13.39
N THR A 56 5.47 8.17 -14.41
CA THR A 56 6.29 9.04 -15.25
C THR A 56 5.78 10.48 -15.20
N TYR A 57 6.70 11.43 -15.22
CA TYR A 57 6.37 12.85 -15.34
C TYR A 57 7.44 13.58 -16.16
N ILE A 58 7.05 14.70 -16.76
CA ILE A 58 7.94 15.54 -17.55
C ILE A 58 8.48 16.65 -16.65
N ARG A 59 9.80 16.78 -16.61
CA ARG A 59 10.53 17.87 -15.93
C ARG A 59 11.21 18.74 -16.97
N ALA A 60 11.02 20.05 -16.89
CA ALA A 60 11.77 21.00 -17.72
C ALA A 60 13.27 20.94 -17.35
N GLY A 61 14.12 20.84 -18.36
CA GLY A 61 15.57 20.94 -18.23
C GLY A 61 16.01 22.41 -18.17
N VAL A 62 17.31 22.62 -17.94
CA VAL A 62 17.91 23.96 -17.97
C VAL A 62 18.07 24.39 -19.43
N ALA A 63 17.38 25.44 -19.84
CA ALA A 63 17.52 26.00 -21.17
C ALA A 63 18.77 26.90 -21.22
N GLU A 64 19.82 26.47 -21.93
CA GLU A 64 21.02 27.28 -22.14
C GLU A 64 20.85 28.32 -23.26
N TRP A 65 19.90 28.10 -24.19
CA TRP A 65 19.66 28.98 -25.34
C TRP A 65 18.16 29.17 -25.60
N LYS A 66 17.77 30.33 -26.15
CA LYS A 66 16.36 30.71 -26.43
C LYS A 66 15.64 29.85 -27.49
N ILE A 67 16.32 28.88 -28.10
CA ILE A 67 15.82 28.15 -29.29
C ILE A 67 15.20 26.79 -28.93
N THR A 68 15.63 26.14 -27.83
CA THR A 68 15.11 24.82 -27.43
C THR A 68 14.90 24.71 -25.93
N ASN A 69 13.72 24.26 -25.52
CA ASN A 69 13.41 23.91 -24.12
C ASN A 69 13.63 22.41 -23.91
N PRO A 70 14.75 21.96 -23.31
CA PRO A 70 14.97 20.55 -23.03
C PRO A 70 13.94 20.05 -22.02
N VAL A 71 13.50 18.80 -22.17
CA VAL A 71 12.58 18.12 -21.25
C VAL A 71 13.09 16.73 -20.93
N HIS A 72 12.97 16.35 -19.67
CA HIS A 72 13.36 15.04 -19.16
C HIS A 72 12.11 14.27 -18.72
N ILE A 73 11.95 13.05 -19.23
CA ILE A 73 10.94 12.12 -18.72
C ILE A 73 11.56 11.42 -17.51
N VAL A 74 11.03 11.73 -16.32
CA VAL A 74 11.46 11.11 -15.08
C VAL A 74 10.53 9.95 -14.78
N CYS A 75 11.11 8.76 -14.56
CA CYS A 75 10.39 7.57 -14.14
C CYS A 75 10.76 7.20 -12.71
N TYR A 76 9.74 6.94 -11.90
CA TYR A 76 9.90 6.39 -10.57
C TYR A 76 8.82 5.34 -10.31
N TYR A 77 9.06 4.54 -9.29
CA TYR A 77 8.22 3.43 -8.90
C TYR A 77 7.85 3.58 -7.42
N ARG A 78 6.64 3.14 -7.09
CA ARG A 78 6.22 2.86 -5.72
C ARG A 78 6.13 1.35 -5.56
N TYR A 79 6.79 0.83 -4.55
CA TYR A 79 6.83 -0.60 -4.25
C TYR A 79 6.13 -0.86 -2.93
N MET A 80 5.24 -1.85 -2.92
CA MET A 80 4.56 -2.34 -1.72
C MET A 80 4.72 -3.86 -1.60
N ARG A 81 5.11 -4.34 -0.42
CA ARG A 81 5.14 -5.76 -0.07
C ARG A 81 4.31 -6.00 1.19
N PHE A 82 3.31 -6.87 1.09
CA PHE A 82 2.42 -7.20 2.21
C PHE A 82 2.84 -8.49 2.91
N PHE A 83 2.55 -8.59 4.20
CA PHE A 83 2.85 -9.75 5.04
C PHE A 83 1.59 -10.25 5.78
N PRO A 84 1.46 -11.56 6.05
CA PRO A 84 0.30 -12.13 6.76
C PRO A 84 -0.02 -11.50 8.13
N SER A 85 0.95 -10.83 8.75
CA SER A 85 0.79 -10.19 10.05
C SER A 85 0.00 -8.87 10.01
N GLY A 86 -0.40 -8.39 8.82
CA GLY A 86 -0.96 -7.04 8.68
C GLY A 86 0.10 -5.94 8.55
N ARG A 87 1.38 -6.32 8.49
CA ARG A 87 2.49 -5.41 8.18
C ARG A 87 2.71 -5.33 6.68
N PHE A 88 3.18 -4.19 6.21
CA PHE A 88 3.69 -4.05 4.86
C PHE A 88 4.94 -3.18 4.85
N ILE A 89 5.65 -3.26 3.73
CA ILE A 89 6.83 -2.45 3.48
C ILE A 89 6.59 -1.61 2.23
N TYR A 90 7.02 -0.34 2.30
CA TYR A 90 6.85 0.68 1.27
C TYR A 90 8.19 1.30 0.87
N LYS A 91 8.39 1.51 -0.44
CA LYS A 91 9.54 2.24 -0.96
C LYS A 91 9.17 3.03 -2.22
N ASN A 92 9.58 4.29 -2.27
CA ASN A 92 9.63 5.08 -3.50
C ASN A 92 11.06 5.08 -4.05
N SER A 93 11.23 4.74 -5.33
CA SER A 93 12.55 4.67 -5.95
C SER A 93 12.52 4.79 -7.47
N SER A 94 13.60 5.28 -8.06
CA SER A 94 13.84 5.22 -9.51
C SER A 94 14.48 3.90 -9.97
N GLN A 95 14.91 3.04 -9.03
CA GLN A 95 15.51 1.75 -9.34
C GLN A 95 14.48 0.75 -9.86
N LYS A 96 14.95 -0.20 -10.66
CA LYS A 96 14.14 -1.24 -11.29
C LYS A 96 13.70 -2.30 -10.28
N ILE A 97 12.60 -3.02 -10.58
CA ILE A 97 12.02 -4.00 -9.67
C ILE A 97 13.02 -5.12 -9.31
N LYS A 98 13.85 -5.57 -10.25
CA LYS A 98 14.87 -6.60 -10.00
C LYS A 98 15.92 -6.23 -8.95
N ASP A 99 16.22 -4.95 -8.82
CA ASP A 99 17.19 -4.46 -7.85
C ASP A 99 16.51 -4.21 -6.50
N VAL A 100 15.31 -3.62 -6.54
CA VAL A 100 14.53 -3.30 -5.33
C VAL A 100 14.02 -4.55 -4.64
N ALA A 101 13.67 -5.62 -5.36
CA ALA A 101 13.16 -6.85 -4.76
C ALA A 101 14.14 -7.49 -3.77
N LYS A 102 15.45 -7.31 -3.96
CA LYS A 102 16.51 -7.81 -3.08
C LYS A 102 16.44 -7.21 -1.68
N ILE A 103 16.05 -5.93 -1.59
CA ILE A 103 15.97 -5.17 -0.34
C ILE A 103 14.54 -5.07 0.22
N MET A 104 13.49 -5.40 -0.54
CA MET A 104 12.11 -5.40 -0.05
C MET A 104 11.80 -6.63 0.81
N ASN A 105 12.54 -6.86 1.89
CA ASN A 105 12.37 -7.98 2.82
C ASN A 105 12.22 -7.49 4.28
N PHE A 106 11.83 -8.35 5.20
CA PHE A 106 11.55 -7.94 6.60
C PHE A 106 12.79 -7.37 7.33
N ARG A 107 14.00 -7.74 6.90
CA ARG A 107 15.27 -7.25 7.44
C ARG A 107 15.78 -6.00 6.74
N ALA A 108 14.99 -5.42 5.83
CA ALA A 108 15.36 -4.20 5.12
C ALA A 108 15.75 -3.12 6.11
N ALA A 109 16.91 -2.49 5.91
CA ALA A 109 17.38 -1.45 6.79
C ALA A 109 16.68 -0.13 6.46
N LYS A 110 16.48 0.72 7.47
CA LYS A 110 16.05 2.13 7.27
C LYS A 110 17.00 2.88 6.31
N ALA A 111 18.27 2.48 6.27
CA ALA A 111 19.29 3.00 5.35
C ALA A 111 18.94 2.81 3.86
N ASP A 112 18.13 1.79 3.53
CA ASP A 112 17.69 1.54 2.16
C ASP A 112 16.49 2.40 1.76
N CYS A 113 16.06 3.36 2.59
CA CYS A 113 14.82 4.13 2.41
C CYS A 113 13.60 3.21 2.23
N VAL A 114 13.58 2.13 3.00
CA VAL A 114 12.49 1.15 3.05
C VAL A 114 11.75 1.36 4.36
N PHE A 115 10.45 1.61 4.28
CA PHE A 115 9.65 2.00 5.44
C PHE A 115 8.61 0.92 5.73
N THR A 116 8.44 0.62 7.01
CA THR A 116 7.44 -0.35 7.46
C THR A 116 6.18 0.38 7.85
N GLY A 117 5.04 -0.24 7.59
CA GLY A 117 3.73 0.24 8.00
C GLY A 117 2.78 -0.90 8.28
N HIS A 118 1.53 -0.54 8.59
CA HIS A 118 0.45 -1.49 8.82
C HIS A 118 -0.64 -1.29 7.77
N TYR A 119 -1.33 -2.39 7.44
CA TYR A 119 -2.44 -2.39 6.50
C TYR A 119 -3.62 -3.21 7.04
N THR A 120 -4.82 -2.81 6.66
CA THR A 120 -6.05 -3.59 6.83
C THR A 120 -6.70 -3.81 5.47
N LEU A 121 -7.43 -4.91 5.34
CA LEU A 121 -8.25 -5.22 4.17
C LEU A 121 -9.70 -5.37 4.64
N SER A 122 -10.58 -4.50 4.18
CA SER A 122 -12.02 -4.58 4.40
C SER A 122 -12.72 -4.67 3.06
N GLU A 123 -13.32 -5.83 2.80
CA GLU A 123 -13.89 -6.17 1.49
C GLU A 123 -12.84 -6.02 0.38
N GLU A 124 -12.95 -5.02 -0.48
CA GLU A 124 -11.97 -4.70 -1.54
C GLU A 124 -11.10 -3.48 -1.20
N LYS A 125 -11.32 -2.82 -0.06
CA LYS A 125 -10.59 -1.60 0.34
C LYS A 125 -9.38 -1.97 1.17
N VAL A 126 -8.23 -1.45 0.79
CA VAL A 126 -6.99 -1.54 1.56
C VAL A 126 -6.70 -0.18 2.14
N GLU A 127 -6.58 -0.12 3.46
CA GLU A 127 -6.11 1.07 4.16
C GLU A 127 -4.74 0.77 4.73
N ALA A 128 -3.79 1.67 4.52
CA ALA A 128 -2.41 1.46 4.90
C ALA A 128 -1.79 2.77 5.37
N ALA A 129 -0.93 2.68 6.39
CA ALA A 129 -0.22 3.82 6.94
C ALA A 129 1.26 3.51 7.16
N VAL A 130 2.13 4.46 6.82
CA VAL A 130 3.58 4.38 6.97
C VAL A 130 4.08 5.60 7.71
N LEU A 131 4.93 5.41 8.71
CA LEU A 131 5.61 6.50 9.39
C LEU A 131 6.97 6.78 8.74
N TYR A 132 7.19 8.03 8.35
CA TYR A 132 8.51 8.55 7.99
C TYR A 132 9.15 9.21 9.21
N PRO A 133 10.19 8.61 9.79
CA PRO A 133 10.90 9.19 10.92
C PRO A 133 11.78 10.36 10.46
N GLY A 134 12.07 11.30 11.36
CA GLY A 134 12.95 12.44 11.10
C GLY A 134 12.71 13.57 12.10
N LEU A 135 13.30 14.74 11.85
CA LEU A 135 13.10 15.94 12.68
C LEU A 135 11.66 16.44 12.68
N ARG A 136 10.91 16.12 11.61
CA ARG A 136 9.48 16.36 11.49
C ARG A 136 8.82 15.07 11.03
N PRO A 137 8.35 14.23 11.96
CA PRO A 137 7.69 12.98 11.61
C PRO A 137 6.49 13.22 10.71
N THR A 138 6.38 12.42 9.65
CA THR A 138 5.25 12.51 8.73
C THR A 138 4.65 11.14 8.51
N VAL A 139 3.34 11.07 8.45
CA VAL A 139 2.62 9.84 8.14
C VAL A 139 2.13 9.87 6.70
N LEU A 140 2.34 8.77 5.99
CA LEU A 140 1.76 8.52 4.68
C LEU A 140 0.57 7.59 4.85
N ARG A 141 -0.62 8.11 4.56
CA ARG A 141 -1.88 7.36 4.51
C ARG A 141 -2.21 7.02 3.08
N ILE A 142 -2.48 5.75 2.81
CA ILE A 142 -2.74 5.19 1.48
C ILE A 142 -4.07 4.45 1.53
N ARG A 143 -5.02 4.84 0.68
CA ARG A 143 -6.24 4.08 0.44
C ARG A 143 -6.18 3.48 -0.96
N LEU A 144 -6.36 2.17 -1.05
CA LEU A 144 -6.36 1.43 -2.31
C LEU A 144 -7.64 0.64 -2.48
N ARG A 145 -7.96 0.31 -3.74
CA ARG A 145 -8.99 -0.68 -4.09
C ARG A 145 -8.33 -1.89 -4.73
N LEU A 146 -8.44 -3.05 -4.10
CA LEU A 146 -8.00 -4.32 -4.64
C LEU A 146 -8.91 -4.72 -5.81
N ARG A 147 -8.29 -5.06 -6.94
CA ARG A 147 -8.94 -5.58 -8.15
C ARG A 147 -8.16 -6.77 -8.70
N GLY A 148 -8.72 -7.42 -9.70
CA GLY A 148 -8.05 -8.43 -10.51
C GLY A 148 -8.29 -8.20 -11.99
N THR A 149 -7.33 -8.58 -12.83
CA THR A 149 -7.51 -8.65 -14.29
C THR A 149 -8.52 -9.72 -14.70
N THR A 150 -8.64 -10.77 -13.88
CA THR A 150 -9.64 -11.83 -13.99
C THR A 150 -10.17 -12.17 -12.60
N ALA A 151 -11.31 -12.88 -12.53
CA ALA A 151 -11.88 -13.31 -11.26
C ALA A 151 -10.87 -14.12 -10.44
N GLY A 152 -10.64 -13.71 -9.19
CA GLY A 152 -9.71 -14.35 -8.27
C GLY A 152 -8.24 -13.96 -8.43
N ALA A 153 -7.87 -13.17 -9.46
CA ALA A 153 -6.46 -12.82 -9.70
C ALA A 153 -5.86 -11.91 -8.62
N ASN A 154 -6.65 -10.96 -8.11
CA ASN A 154 -6.25 -10.02 -7.05
C ASN A 154 -4.87 -9.36 -7.30
N ASN A 155 -4.58 -9.03 -8.56
CA ASN A 155 -3.25 -8.63 -9.03
C ASN A 155 -3.18 -7.13 -9.41
N ARG A 156 -4.18 -6.35 -9.00
CA ARG A 156 -4.27 -4.89 -9.22
C ARG A 156 -4.68 -4.18 -7.95
N MET A 157 -4.13 -3.00 -7.72
CA MET A 157 -4.64 -2.09 -6.70
C MET A 157 -4.75 -0.68 -7.27
N ASP A 158 -5.95 -0.15 -7.34
CA ASP A 158 -6.14 1.26 -7.73
C ASP A 158 -5.80 2.14 -6.55
N LEU A 159 -4.99 3.19 -6.79
CA LEU A 159 -4.66 4.17 -5.77
C LEU A 159 -5.79 5.20 -5.65
N LEU A 160 -6.62 5.07 -4.62
CA LEU A 160 -7.77 5.93 -4.39
C LEU A 160 -7.39 7.25 -3.71
N SER A 161 -6.54 7.17 -2.67
CA SER A 161 -6.05 8.34 -1.95
C SER A 161 -4.62 8.12 -1.47
N LEU A 162 -3.83 9.18 -1.54
CA LEU A 162 -2.45 9.25 -1.08
C LEU A 162 -2.28 10.57 -0.35
N VAL A 163 -2.16 10.52 0.98
CA VAL A 163 -2.11 11.70 1.84
C VAL A 163 -0.86 11.64 2.70
N THR A 164 -0.10 12.74 2.73
CA THR A 164 1.00 12.93 3.67
C THR A 164 0.60 14.00 4.69
N SER A 165 0.69 13.70 5.98
CA SER A 165 0.37 14.65 7.04
C SER A 165 1.43 14.65 8.14
N GLY A 166 1.52 15.76 8.87
CA GLY A 166 2.41 15.90 10.01
C GLY A 166 1.93 15.10 11.21
N MET A 167 2.88 14.55 11.96
CA MET A 167 2.65 13.80 13.18
C MET A 167 3.42 14.44 14.34
N ASN A 168 2.87 14.36 15.55
CA ASN A 168 3.53 14.92 16.72
C ASN A 168 4.59 13.95 17.27
N ASP A 169 5.70 14.46 17.81
CA ASP A 169 6.81 13.63 18.32
C ASP A 169 6.37 12.68 19.45
N ASN A 170 5.38 13.09 20.25
CA ASN A 170 4.81 12.27 21.32
C ASN A 170 4.06 11.04 20.79
N GLU A 171 3.53 11.09 19.58
CA GLU A 171 2.79 9.99 18.94
C GLU A 171 3.73 8.96 18.28
N VAL A 172 5.02 9.29 18.14
CA VAL A 172 6.03 8.45 17.47
C VAL A 172 6.67 7.43 18.42
N ASN A 173 6.84 7.79 19.70
CA ASN A 173 7.72 7.04 20.62
C ASN A 173 7.16 5.71 21.15
N GLY A 174 5.93 5.30 20.79
CA GLY A 174 5.32 4.04 21.24
C GLY A 174 4.56 3.23 20.19
N HIS A 175 4.45 3.72 18.95
CA HIS A 175 3.39 3.29 18.02
C HIS A 175 3.86 2.79 16.65
N ASP A 176 5.15 2.49 16.45
CA ASP A 176 5.64 1.90 15.18
C ASP A 176 4.88 0.59 14.84
N GLU A 177 4.35 -0.11 15.86
CA GLU A 177 3.53 -1.33 15.75
C GLU A 177 2.02 -1.07 15.51
N ASP A 178 1.49 0.15 15.74
CA ASP A 178 0.04 0.46 15.59
C ASP A 178 -0.22 1.84 14.97
N ILE A 179 0.58 2.23 13.98
CA ILE A 179 0.39 3.50 13.25
C ILE A 179 -1.01 3.60 12.62
N LEU A 180 -1.65 2.47 12.28
CA LEU A 180 -2.99 2.46 11.72
C LEU A 180 -4.05 2.89 12.73
N GLY A 181 -3.99 2.39 13.97
CA GLY A 181 -4.91 2.82 15.03
C GLY A 181 -4.74 4.30 15.36
N VAL A 182 -3.51 4.83 15.30
CA VAL A 182 -3.25 6.25 15.56
C VAL A 182 -3.92 7.16 14.51
N VAL A 183 -3.88 6.77 13.24
CA VAL A 183 -4.48 7.56 12.15
C VAL A 183 -5.94 7.21 11.85
N GLU A 184 -6.53 6.31 12.64
CA GLU A 184 -7.92 5.92 12.47
C GLU A 184 -8.82 7.15 12.67
N GLY A 185 -9.74 7.38 11.74
CA GLY A 185 -10.67 8.51 11.79
C GLY A 185 -10.10 9.86 11.33
N TRP A 186 -8.79 9.97 11.07
CA TRP A 186 -8.20 11.21 10.60
C TRP A 186 -8.76 11.62 9.24
N GLN A 187 -9.09 12.90 9.08
CA GLN A 187 -9.52 13.46 7.80
C GLN A 187 -8.35 13.67 6.83
N ASP A 188 -8.61 13.77 5.53
CA ASP A 188 -7.55 13.87 4.51
C ASP A 188 -6.79 15.21 4.57
N ASP A 189 -7.38 16.24 5.19
CA ASP A 189 -6.80 17.58 5.42
C ASP A 189 -6.23 17.77 6.84
N GLU A 190 -6.29 16.73 7.68
CA GLU A 190 -5.84 16.76 9.07
C GLU A 190 -4.33 16.59 9.22
N THR A 191 -3.73 17.42 10.10
CA THR A 191 -2.33 17.33 10.50
C THR A 191 -2.17 17.60 11.99
N HIS A 192 -1.30 16.83 12.66
CA HIS A 192 -0.98 16.97 14.08
C HIS A 192 0.36 17.66 14.31
N ASN A 193 0.98 18.18 13.23
CA ASN A 193 2.14 19.05 13.30
C ASN A 193 1.86 20.32 12.48
N PRO A 194 1.77 21.51 13.11
CA PRO A 194 1.41 22.75 12.41
C PRO A 194 2.44 23.16 11.36
N ASP A 195 3.70 22.72 11.48
CA ASP A 195 4.77 23.01 10.53
C ASP A 195 4.76 22.07 9.31
N VAL A 196 3.90 21.05 9.31
CA VAL A 196 3.78 20.06 8.24
C VAL A 196 2.31 19.94 7.83
N PRO A 197 1.87 20.60 6.75
CA PRO A 197 0.49 20.54 6.32
C PRO A 197 0.11 19.14 5.81
N ALA A 198 -1.18 18.81 5.89
CA ALA A 198 -1.73 17.67 5.18
C ALA A 198 -1.73 17.95 3.67
N VAL A 199 -1.20 17.02 2.88
CA VAL A 199 -1.09 17.13 1.43
C VAL A 199 -1.70 15.90 0.78
N SER A 200 -2.80 16.12 0.06
CA SER A 200 -3.40 15.13 -0.83
C SER A 200 -2.72 15.16 -2.19
N HIS A 201 -2.10 14.04 -2.57
CA HIS A 201 -1.37 13.92 -3.83
C HIS A 201 -2.33 13.62 -4.98
N LYS A 202 -2.39 14.50 -5.98
CA LYS A 202 -3.25 14.34 -7.17
C LYS A 202 -2.55 13.75 -8.40
N ARG A 203 -1.22 13.55 -8.31
CA ARG A 203 -0.38 13.07 -9.43
C ARG A 203 0.30 11.77 -9.05
N GLY A 204 0.61 10.99 -10.08
CA GLY A 204 1.23 9.68 -9.90
C GLY A 204 0.31 8.70 -9.18
N LEU A 205 -0.98 8.72 -9.50
CA LEU A 205 -1.99 7.82 -8.95
C LEU A 205 -2.16 6.54 -9.80
N THR A 206 -1.10 6.16 -10.54
CA THR A 206 -1.14 4.98 -11.40
C THR A 206 -1.40 3.73 -10.56
N PRO A 207 -2.34 2.85 -10.96
CA PRO A 207 -2.60 1.60 -10.27
C PRO A 207 -1.33 0.76 -10.05
N PHE A 208 -1.29 0.05 -8.93
CA PHE A 208 -0.26 -0.94 -8.68
C PHE A 208 -0.58 -2.24 -9.41
N VAL A 209 0.45 -2.81 -10.03
CA VAL A 209 0.42 -4.14 -10.63
C VAL A 209 1.21 -5.10 -9.78
N PHE A 210 0.62 -6.27 -9.51
CA PHE A 210 1.33 -7.33 -8.82
C PHE A 210 2.34 -8.04 -9.73
N VAL A 211 3.56 -8.21 -9.24
CA VAL A 211 4.63 -8.98 -9.87
C VAL A 211 5.09 -10.07 -8.88
N PRO A 212 4.87 -11.36 -9.20
CA PRO A 212 5.39 -12.47 -8.40
C PRO A 212 6.91 -12.42 -8.31
N PHE A 213 7.51 -12.92 -7.21
CA PHE A 213 8.97 -12.92 -7.07
C PHE A 213 9.69 -13.70 -8.17
N GLU A 214 9.06 -14.74 -8.69
CA GLU A 214 9.59 -15.56 -9.80
C GLU A 214 9.70 -14.79 -11.12
N GLU A 215 8.89 -13.74 -11.29
CA GLU A 215 8.83 -12.93 -12.52
C GLU A 215 9.56 -11.59 -12.40
N VAL A 216 10.17 -11.30 -11.24
CA VAL A 216 10.82 -10.01 -10.97
C VAL A 216 11.94 -9.70 -11.97
N GLU A 217 12.74 -10.69 -12.35
CA GLU A 217 13.87 -10.51 -13.29
C GLU A 217 13.41 -10.23 -14.71
N THR A 218 12.32 -10.88 -15.14
CA THR A 218 11.79 -10.84 -16.51
C THR A 218 10.69 -9.81 -16.71
N SER A 219 10.22 -9.17 -15.63
CA SER A 219 9.13 -8.19 -15.67
C SER A 219 9.41 -7.05 -16.66
N VAL A 220 8.39 -6.70 -17.46
CA VAL A 220 8.41 -5.54 -18.37
C VAL A 220 8.62 -4.22 -17.61
N LEU A 221 8.37 -4.18 -16.30
CA LEU A 221 8.64 -3.01 -15.47
C LEU A 221 10.15 -2.73 -15.33
N ASN A 222 11.02 -3.66 -15.71
CA ASN A 222 12.47 -3.43 -15.83
C ASN A 222 12.86 -2.68 -17.12
N LEU A 223 11.95 -2.52 -18.09
CA LEU A 223 12.21 -1.79 -19.32
C LEU A 223 12.44 -0.30 -19.02
N PRO A 224 13.48 0.31 -19.60
CA PRO A 224 13.77 1.71 -19.37
C PRO A 224 12.74 2.60 -20.09
N VAL A 225 12.78 3.90 -19.84
CA VAL A 225 11.76 4.84 -20.33
C VAL A 225 11.75 4.94 -21.85
N GLU A 226 12.90 4.79 -22.49
CA GLU A 226 13.02 4.86 -23.96
C GLU A 226 12.31 3.69 -24.66
N LYS A 227 12.07 2.59 -23.94
CA LYS A 227 11.32 1.43 -24.44
C LYS A 227 9.88 1.37 -23.95
N MET A 228 9.54 2.12 -22.92
CA MET A 228 8.19 2.16 -22.33
C MET A 228 8.01 3.49 -21.58
N ASP A 229 7.57 4.52 -22.29
CA ASP A 229 7.32 5.85 -21.73
C ASP A 229 6.03 5.91 -20.90
N TYR A 230 5.03 5.09 -21.27
CA TYR A 230 3.78 4.91 -20.55
C TYR A 230 3.50 3.43 -20.27
N TYR A 231 2.98 3.13 -19.09
CA TYR A 231 2.57 1.79 -18.70
C TYR A 231 1.06 1.77 -18.45
N VAL A 232 0.35 0.86 -19.12
CA VAL A 232 -1.09 0.67 -18.93
C VAL A 232 -1.29 -0.49 -17.95
N PRO A 233 -1.62 -0.23 -16.68
CA PRO A 233 -1.99 -1.28 -15.75
C PRO A 233 -3.41 -1.74 -16.10
N GLY A 234 -3.50 -2.77 -16.96
CA GLY A 234 -4.79 -3.33 -17.41
C GLY A 234 -5.74 -3.69 -16.28
#